data_AF-A0A946U1D6-F1
#
_entry.id   AF-A0A946U1D6-F1
#
_cell.length_a   1.000
_cell.length_b   1.000
_cell.length_c   1.000
_cell.angle_alpha   90.00
_cell.angle_beta   90.00
_cell.angle_gamma   90.00
#
_symmetry.space_group_name_H-M   'P 1'
#
loop_
_entity.id
_entity.type
_entity.pdbx_description
1 polymer ?
#
loop_
_entity_poly.entity_id
_entity_poly.type
_entity_poly.pdbx_seq_one_letter_code
_entity_poly.pdbx_strand_id
1 'polypeptide(L)' 'MNESLFINIIIGISIASVPLIFAAIGELLVERSGVLNLGVEGMMIVG' A
#
# COMPACT_ATOMS: atom_id res chain seq x y z
N MET A 1 -5.67 23.16 -18.20
CA MET A 1 -5.46 22.41 -16.95
C MET A 1 -4.22 22.98 -16.28
N ASN A 2 -4.22 23.22 -14.96
CA ASN A 2 -3.05 23.78 -14.28
C ASN A 2 -1.91 22.75 -14.28
N GLU A 3 -0.77 23.06 -14.87
CA GLU A 3 0.42 22.19 -14.86
C GLU A 3 0.85 21.84 -13.42
N SER A 4 0.67 22.77 -12.49
CA SER A 4 0.92 22.57 -11.06
C SER A 4 0.03 21.48 -10.44
N LEU A 5 -1.21 21.33 -10.90
CA LEU A 5 -2.13 20.29 -10.42
C LEU A 5 -1.57 18.90 -10.78
N PHE A 6 -1.12 18.72 -12.02
CA PHE A 6 -0.56 17.45 -12.48
C PHE A 6 0.70 17.06 -11.71
N ILE A 7 1.60 18.02 -11.50
CA ILE A 7 2.84 17.78 -10.74
C ILE A 7 2.51 17.37 -9.30
N ASN A 8 1.58 18.06 -8.64
CA ASN A 8 1.18 17.74 -7.27
C ASN A 8 0.54 16.35 -7.15
N ILE A 9 -0.26 15.93 -8.14
CA ILE A 9 -0.84 14.59 -8.17
C ILE A 9 0.26 13.53 -8.27
N ILE A 10 1.24 13.71 -9.16
CA ILE A 10 2.35 12.76 -9.34
C ILE A 10 3.20 12.65 -8.07
N ILE A 11 3.47 13.78 -7.40
CA ILE A 11 4.19 13.79 -6.12
C ILE A 11 3.40 13.02 -5.06
N GLY A 12 2.10 13.29 -4.93
CA GLY A 12 1.23 12.58 -3.98
C GLY A 12 1.22 11.07 -4.20
N ILE A 13 1.10 10.62 -5.45
CA ILE A 13 1.15 9.20 -5.81
C ILE A 13 2.50 8.59 -5.47
N SER A 14 3.59 9.29 -5.78
CA SER A 14 4.96 8.80 -5.53
C SER A 14 5.20 8.60 -4.03
N ILE A 15 4.72 9.53 -3.19
CA ILE A 15 4.87 9.44 -1.73
C ILE A 15 3.99 8.32 -1.16
N ALA A 16 2.74 8.17 -1.63
CA ALA A 16 1.81 7.17 -1.12
C ALA A 16 2.18 5.73 -1.57
N SER A 17 2.69 5.56 -2.79
CA SER A 17 2.93 4.24 -3.39
C SER A 17 4.07 3.45 -2.73
N VAL A 18 5.15 4.12 -2.31
CA VAL A 18 6.31 3.46 -1.70
C VAL A 18 5.96 2.66 -0.44
N PRO A 19 5.35 3.25 0.61
CA PRO A 19 4.98 2.49 1.80
C PRO A 19 3.94 1.40 1.51
N LEU A 20 3.01 1.63 0.57
CA LEU A 20 2.02 0.63 0.15
C LEU A 20 2.69 -0.61 -0.48
N ILE A 21 3.70 -0.42 -1.33
CA ILE A 21 4.46 -1.51 -1.94
C ILE A 21 5.19 -2.32 -0.86
N PHE A 22 5.85 -1.65 0.09
CA PHE A 22 6.54 -2.34 1.18
C PHE A 22 5.57 -3.10 2.09
N ALA A 23 4.40 -2.54 2.39
CA ALA A 23 3.36 -3.23 3.16
C ALA A 23 2.90 -4.51 2.44
N ALA A 24 2.58 -4.42 1.14
CA ALA A 24 2.14 -5.57 0.34
C ALA A 24 3.22 -6.66 0.23
N ILE A 25 4.49 -6.28 0.04
CA ILE A 25 5.59 -7.25 0.03
C ILE A 25 5.76 -7.91 1.40
N GLY A 26 5.70 -7.13 2.47
CA GLY A 26 5.82 -7.65 3.84
C GLY A 26 4.75 -8.69 4.15
N GLU A 27 3.51 -8.42 3.76
CA GLU A 27 2.38 -9.34 3.93
C GLU A 27 2.56 -10.64 3.14
N LEU A 28 2.96 -10.55 1.86
CA LEU A 28 3.27 -11.74 1.05
C LEU A 28 4.39 -12.59 1.67
N LEU A 29 5.44 -11.98 2.21
CA LEU A 29 6.53 -12.70 2.87
C LEU A 29 6.06 -13.40 4.15
N VAL A 30 5.24 -12.71 4.94
CA VAL A 30 4.64 -13.22 6.18
C VAL A 30 3.77 -14.44 5.90
N GLU A 31 2.85 -14.36 4.94
CA GLU A 31 2.02 -15.50 4.53
C GLU A 31 2.85 -16.68 4.03
N ARG A 32 3.88 -16.42 3.22
CA ARG A 32 4.77 -17.47 2.69
C ARG A 32 5.62 -18.11 3.79
N SER A 33 5.86 -17.42 4.90
CA SER A 33 6.51 -17.98 6.09
C SER A 33 5.56 -18.82 6.97
N GLY A 34 4.28 -18.93 6.60
CA GLY A 34 3.26 -19.65 7.37
C GLY A 34 2.72 -18.86 8.57
N VAL A 35 3.05 -17.57 8.66
CA VAL A 35 2.50 -16.66 9.67
C VAL A 35 1.38 -15.87 9.01
N LEU A 36 0.19 -15.92 9.59
CA LEU A 36 -0.97 -15.20 9.09
C LEU A 36 -1.13 -13.87 9.83
N ASN A 37 -1.41 -12.77 9.12
CA ASN A 37 -1.68 -11.48 9.73
C ASN A 37 -3.19 -11.24 9.83
N LEU A 38 -3.82 -11.86 10.83
CA LEU A 38 -5.27 -11.76 11.07
C LEU A 38 -5.78 -10.32 11.23
N GLY A 39 -4.91 -9.39 11.63
CA GLY A 39 -5.25 -7.97 11.69
C GLY A 39 -5.49 -7.39 10.28
N VAL A 40 -4.65 -7.76 9.32
CA VAL A 40 -4.80 -7.30 7.93
C VAL A 40 -5.90 -8.05 7.21
N GLU A 41 -6.00 -9.37 7.33
CA GLU A 41 -7.12 -10.12 6.75
C GLU A 41 -8.48 -9.66 7.32
N GLY A 42 -8.53 -9.33 8.61
CA GLY A 42 -9.71 -8.72 9.22
C GLY A 42 -10.06 -7.36 8.60
N MET A 43 -9.06 -6.50 8.34
CA MET A 43 -9.27 -5.23 7.64
C MET A 43 -9.69 -5.43 6.17
N MET A 44 -9.15 -6.44 5.50
CA MET A 44 -9.51 -6.77 4.11
C MET A 44 -10.95 -7.32 3.99
N ILE A 45 -11.45 -8.02 5.02
CA ILE A 45 -12.83 -8.53 5.05
C ILE A 45 -13.84 -7.41 5.30
N VAL A 46 -13.47 -6.38 6.06
CA VAL A 46 -14.35 -5.24 6.40
C VAL A 46 -14.37 -4.18 5.29
N GLY A 47 -13.32 -4.12 4.49
CA GLY A 47 -13.17 -3.22 3.34
C GLY A 47 -14.01 -3.60 2.13
#